data_AF-A0A329RA15-F1
#
_entry.id   AF-A0A329RA15-F1
#
_cell.length_a   1.000
_cell.length_b   1.000
_cell.length_c   1.000
_cell.angle_alpha   90.00
_cell.angle_beta   90.00
_cell.angle_gamma   90.00
#
_symmetry.space_group_name_H-M   'P 1'
#
loop_
_entity.id
_entity.type
_entity.pdbx_description
1 polymer ?
#
loop_
_entity_poly.entity_id
_entity_poly.type
_entity_poly.pdbx_seq_one_letter_code
_entity_poly.pdbx_strand_id
1 'polypeptide(L)'
;MSASRSRHHLTIADKNRLRRHHQQHPELTQEQLREWAYATFGQWVARSTVGHIVRAPEEVCANPEATRFQSGRYPDMEQELYTLIVARATQLGVDLKRMDNSGGVLSDSELWTKANEILKRTRGSQESVSVAWVHRFKKRHGLHRSQLKRAAAEAATVQTVAEQTIEEQATVGDNRIATDAETTEPARKRAASVTATATSNRSHFVSSDDILLLTYVLAIKPWTFPYVMDGWQQVTEKLRGEESFRLDKTAGACQARLNLLLHHLKAGNMTALRKSGTEEEFDRKGALVAEVAKQMEEYENAQKGKDNPSVVAVDSVSYARQDTAATNTALPDLAQERERMAQRRLELMERKMERELAAQKRHSEEQVARLEKLHHEQQKIQQEQHAQLLATIQQQQAMMFDLIKSLAPTPNQTQEQAQA
;
A
#
# COMPACT_ATOMS: atom_id res chain seq x y z
N MET A 1 35.27 9.57 11.41
CA MET A 1 34.12 8.62 11.42
C MET A 1 32.92 9.31 10.80
N SER A 2 32.63 9.05 9.52
CA SER A 2 31.51 9.69 8.82
C SER A 2 30.25 8.86 9.05
N ALA A 3 29.31 9.41 9.82
CA ALA A 3 27.94 8.88 9.86
C ALA A 3 27.47 8.64 8.43
N SER A 4 26.97 7.43 8.14
CA SER A 4 26.46 7.10 6.82
C SER A 4 25.33 8.07 6.49
N ARG A 5 25.62 9.11 5.70
CA ARG A 5 24.60 10.06 5.21
C ARG A 5 23.51 9.23 4.54
N SER A 6 22.29 9.34 5.02
CA SER A 6 21.12 8.77 4.36
C SER A 6 21.18 9.15 2.88
N ARG A 7 21.02 8.18 2.00
CA ARG A 7 20.96 8.45 0.56
C ARG A 7 19.64 9.19 0.30
N HIS A 8 19.73 10.47 -0.05
CA HIS A 8 18.58 11.26 -0.42
C HIS A 8 18.14 10.88 -1.84
N HIS A 9 16.83 10.85 -2.06
CA HIS A 9 16.22 10.43 -3.32
C HIS A 9 15.29 11.52 -3.80
N LEU A 10 15.65 12.13 -4.93
CA LEU A 10 14.80 13.08 -5.64
C LEU A 10 13.59 12.37 -6.25
N THR A 11 12.44 13.04 -6.21
CA THR A 11 11.24 12.60 -6.92
C THR A 11 11.42 12.76 -8.43
N ILE A 12 10.55 12.13 -9.23
CA ILE A 12 10.56 12.31 -10.70
C ILE A 12 10.32 13.78 -11.05
N ALA A 13 9.42 14.48 -10.34
CA ALA A 13 9.22 15.92 -10.50
C ALA A 13 10.48 16.73 -10.22
N ASP A 14 11.21 16.44 -9.14
CA ASP A 14 12.44 17.16 -8.80
C ASP A 14 13.55 16.90 -9.81
N LYS A 15 13.66 15.65 -10.30
CA LYS A 15 14.58 15.30 -11.39
C LYS A 15 14.24 16.06 -12.67
N ASN A 16 12.97 16.15 -13.04
CA ASN A 16 12.52 16.91 -14.22
C ASN A 16 12.76 18.42 -14.05
N ARG A 17 12.52 18.97 -12.86
CA ARG A 17 12.88 20.37 -12.54
C ARG A 17 14.38 20.62 -12.69
N LEU A 18 15.21 19.71 -12.19
CA LEU A 18 16.67 19.78 -12.33
C LEU A 18 17.12 19.70 -13.81
N ARG A 19 16.48 18.83 -14.61
CA ARG A 19 16.72 18.74 -16.07
C ARG A 19 16.40 20.06 -16.77
N ARG A 20 15.20 20.62 -16.52
CA ARG A 20 14.77 21.90 -17.10
C ARG A 20 15.69 23.05 -16.70
N HIS A 21 16.12 23.08 -15.44
CA HIS A 21 17.07 24.09 -14.96
C HIS A 21 18.41 24.00 -15.71
N HIS A 22 18.95 22.81 -15.92
CA HIS A 22 20.17 22.65 -16.71
C HIS A 22 19.99 22.96 -18.20
N GLN A 23 18.83 22.67 -18.79
CA GLN A 23 18.54 23.06 -20.17
C GLN A 23 18.52 24.59 -20.35
N GLN A 24 18.06 25.32 -19.34
CA GLN A 24 18.08 26.78 -19.31
C GLN A 24 19.47 27.36 -19.01
N HIS A 25 20.29 26.59 -18.28
CA HIS A 25 21.62 26.98 -17.82
C HIS A 25 22.67 25.90 -18.11
N PRO A 26 23.00 25.65 -19.40
CA PRO A 26 23.95 24.60 -19.80
C PRO A 26 25.39 24.89 -19.37
N GLU A 27 25.70 26.13 -18.99
CA GLU A 27 26.99 26.58 -18.45
C GLU A 27 27.26 26.10 -17.02
N LEU A 28 26.22 25.71 -16.28
CA LEU A 28 26.36 25.33 -14.89
C LEU A 28 27.10 24.00 -14.72
N THR A 29 28.08 24.01 -13.84
CA THR A 29 28.77 22.79 -13.44
C THR A 29 27.85 21.87 -12.65
N GLN A 30 28.19 20.57 -12.62
CA GLN A 30 27.47 19.59 -11.79
C GLN A 30 27.46 19.95 -10.30
N GLU A 31 28.45 20.71 -9.83
CA GLU A 31 28.53 21.16 -8.44
C GLU A 31 27.50 22.26 -8.16
N GLN A 32 27.42 23.26 -9.04
CA GLN A 32 26.44 24.34 -8.94
C GLN A 32 25.00 23.81 -9.08
N LEU A 33 24.77 22.84 -9.96
CA LEU A 33 23.46 22.16 -10.06
C LEU A 33 23.11 21.37 -8.80
N ARG A 34 24.11 20.82 -8.10
CA ARG A 34 23.91 20.12 -6.82
C ARG A 34 23.54 21.09 -5.71
N GLU A 35 24.22 22.23 -5.64
CA GLU A 35 23.91 23.30 -4.68
C GLU A 35 22.52 23.86 -4.90
N TRP A 36 22.15 24.12 -6.16
CA TRP A 36 20.80 24.52 -6.54
C TRP A 36 19.75 23.48 -6.14
N ALA A 37 20.02 22.19 -6.39
CA ALA A 37 19.10 21.12 -6.00
C ALA A 37 18.92 21.04 -4.47
N TYR A 38 19.98 21.31 -3.71
CA TYR A 38 19.90 21.38 -2.25
C TYR A 38 19.10 22.59 -1.78
N ALA A 39 19.35 23.78 -2.34
CA ALA A 39 18.61 25.00 -2.00
C ALA A 39 17.12 24.87 -2.34
N THR A 40 16.80 24.19 -3.45
CA THR A 40 15.42 24.07 -3.97
C THR A 40 14.64 22.93 -3.32
N PHE A 41 15.26 21.77 -3.12
CA PHE A 41 14.57 20.55 -2.65
C PHE A 41 14.90 20.18 -1.19
N GLY A 42 15.87 20.87 -0.56
CA GLY A 42 16.37 20.54 0.77
C GLY A 42 17.14 19.21 0.84
N GLN A 43 17.43 18.57 -0.30
CA GLN A 43 18.05 17.25 -0.37
C GLN A 43 19.45 17.29 -0.97
N TRP A 44 20.42 16.72 -0.26
CA TRP A 44 21.80 16.63 -0.74
C TRP A 44 22.00 15.36 -1.58
N VAL A 45 22.05 15.51 -2.91
CA VAL A 45 22.35 14.45 -3.87
C VAL A 45 23.84 14.40 -4.23
N ALA A 46 24.36 13.24 -4.63
CA ALA A 46 25.75 13.14 -5.07
C ALA A 46 25.95 13.84 -6.43
N ARG A 47 27.14 14.42 -6.64
CA ARG A 47 27.51 15.07 -7.91
C ARG A 47 27.33 14.14 -9.12
N SER A 48 27.73 12.87 -8.98
CA SER A 48 27.52 11.87 -10.03
C SER A 48 26.04 11.64 -10.32
N THR A 49 25.17 11.62 -9.30
CA THR A 49 23.71 11.48 -9.46
C THR A 49 23.12 12.64 -10.24
N VAL A 50 23.54 13.88 -9.96
CA VAL A 50 23.13 15.07 -10.73
C VAL A 50 23.51 14.91 -12.20
N GLY A 51 24.76 14.50 -12.49
CA GLY A 51 25.21 14.25 -13.85
C GLY A 51 24.41 13.16 -14.58
N HIS A 52 23.97 12.10 -13.88
CA HIS A 52 23.13 11.06 -14.48
C HIS A 52 21.70 11.56 -14.76
N ILE A 53 21.11 12.33 -13.83
CA ILE A 53 19.75 12.84 -13.99
C ILE A 53 19.65 13.75 -15.20
N VAL A 54 20.60 14.68 -15.33
CA VAL A 54 20.59 15.74 -16.34
C VAL A 54 20.85 15.20 -17.75
N ARG A 55 21.62 14.12 -17.89
CA ARG A 55 21.85 13.44 -19.18
C ARG A 55 20.68 12.57 -19.62
N ALA A 56 19.88 12.08 -18.67
CA ALA A 56 18.72 11.27 -18.98
C ALA A 56 17.56 12.14 -19.49
N PRO A 57 16.76 11.65 -20.45
CA PRO A 57 15.61 12.38 -20.96
C PRO A 57 14.57 12.64 -19.85
N GLU A 58 13.67 13.60 -20.11
CA GLU A 58 12.59 13.90 -19.18
C GLU A 58 11.66 12.69 -18.98
N GLU A 59 11.40 12.37 -17.73
CA GLU A 59 10.58 11.21 -17.38
C GLU A 59 9.11 11.64 -17.33
N VAL A 60 8.30 11.16 -18.28
CA VAL A 60 6.84 11.33 -18.24
C VAL A 60 6.25 10.20 -17.39
N CYS A 61 5.97 10.48 -16.12
CA CYS A 61 5.37 9.52 -15.19
C CYS A 61 4.01 10.02 -14.71
N ALA A 62 3.03 9.11 -14.62
CA ALA A 62 1.72 9.40 -14.04
C ALA A 62 1.82 9.87 -12.56
N ASN A 63 2.82 9.37 -11.81
CA ASN A 63 3.11 9.79 -10.46
C ASN A 63 4.41 10.61 -10.35
N PRO A 64 4.34 11.95 -10.36
CA PRO A 64 5.51 12.82 -10.22
C PRO A 64 6.22 12.71 -8.86
N GLU A 65 5.52 12.30 -7.79
CA GLU A 65 6.09 12.15 -6.44
C GLU A 65 6.91 10.86 -6.27
N ALA A 66 6.85 9.93 -7.23
CA ALA A 66 7.60 8.70 -7.13
C ALA A 66 9.11 8.98 -7.25
N THR A 67 9.94 8.25 -6.50
CA THR A 67 11.42 8.38 -6.59
C THR A 67 12.02 7.55 -7.73
N ARG A 68 11.24 6.61 -8.28
CA ARG A 68 11.63 5.69 -9.36
C ARG A 68 10.44 5.40 -10.25
N PHE A 69 10.70 5.31 -11.55
CA PHE A 69 9.77 4.75 -12.51
C PHE A 69 9.70 3.22 -12.34
N GLN A 70 8.52 2.67 -12.09
CA GLN A 70 8.30 1.23 -11.94
C GLN A 70 7.14 0.79 -12.84
N SER A 71 7.46 0.08 -13.91
CA SER A 71 6.47 -0.59 -14.76
C SER A 71 5.90 -1.82 -14.07
N GLY A 72 4.61 -2.05 -14.23
CA GLY A 72 3.94 -3.24 -13.70
C GLY A 72 4.20 -4.46 -14.56
N ARG A 73 3.60 -5.59 -14.16
CA ARG A 73 3.63 -6.84 -14.96
C ARG A 73 2.96 -6.65 -16.33
N TYR A 74 1.99 -5.73 -16.43
CA TYR A 74 1.19 -5.50 -17.62
C TYR A 74 1.17 -3.99 -17.97
N PRO A 75 2.28 -3.43 -18.48
CA PRO A 75 2.41 -1.99 -18.71
C PRO A 75 1.42 -1.45 -19.76
N ASP A 76 1.16 -2.20 -20.83
CA ASP A 76 0.26 -1.76 -21.91
C ASP A 76 -1.19 -1.63 -21.43
N MET A 77 -1.67 -2.64 -20.68
CA MET A 77 -2.99 -2.63 -20.07
C MET A 77 -3.10 -1.54 -18.98
N GLU A 78 -2.04 -1.28 -18.23
CA GLU A 78 -1.99 -0.19 -17.25
C GLU A 78 -2.11 1.19 -17.91
N GLN A 79 -1.41 1.39 -19.01
CA GLN A 79 -1.44 2.63 -19.76
C GLN A 79 -2.83 2.89 -20.36
N GLU A 80 -3.44 1.85 -20.94
CA GLU A 80 -4.79 1.96 -21.49
C GLU A 80 -5.82 2.25 -20.39
N LEU A 81 -5.76 1.51 -19.28
CA LEU A 81 -6.65 1.74 -18.14
C LEU A 81 -6.49 3.15 -17.57
N TYR A 82 -5.26 3.64 -17.43
CA TYR A 82 -4.99 5.00 -16.98
C TYR A 82 -5.56 6.04 -17.95
N THR A 83 -5.42 5.82 -19.26
CA THR A 83 -5.99 6.70 -20.30
C THR A 83 -7.52 6.76 -20.20
N LEU A 84 -8.18 5.62 -19.96
CA LEU A 84 -9.62 5.56 -19.74
C LEU A 84 -10.05 6.34 -18.49
N ILE A 85 -9.29 6.21 -17.39
CA ILE A 85 -9.56 6.95 -16.15
C ILE A 85 -9.44 8.46 -16.41
N VAL A 86 -8.41 8.90 -17.11
CA VAL A 86 -8.21 10.31 -17.48
C VAL A 86 -9.35 10.82 -18.36
N ALA A 87 -9.72 10.08 -19.41
CA ALA A 87 -10.82 10.46 -20.28
C ALA A 87 -12.14 10.59 -19.52
N ARG A 88 -12.43 9.65 -18.61
CA ARG A 88 -13.64 9.69 -17.76
C ARG A 88 -13.62 10.88 -16.79
N ALA A 89 -12.47 11.20 -16.21
CA ALA A 89 -12.32 12.37 -15.34
C ALA A 89 -12.59 13.68 -16.12
N THR A 90 -12.04 13.80 -17.33
CA THR A 90 -12.27 14.95 -18.22
C THR A 90 -13.74 15.08 -18.59
N GLN A 91 -14.43 13.97 -18.90
CA GLN A 91 -15.87 13.98 -19.21
C GLN A 91 -16.71 14.45 -18.02
N LEU A 92 -16.31 14.10 -16.79
CA LEU A 92 -16.98 14.52 -15.57
C LEU A 92 -16.56 15.93 -15.10
N GLY A 93 -15.60 16.56 -15.78
CA GLY A 93 -15.05 17.86 -15.39
C GLY A 93 -14.30 17.83 -14.05
N VAL A 94 -13.84 16.65 -13.60
CA VAL A 94 -13.18 16.48 -12.31
C VAL A 94 -11.67 16.34 -12.50
N ASP A 95 -10.89 17.08 -11.71
CA ASP A 95 -9.45 16.88 -11.62
C ASP A 95 -9.13 15.61 -10.80
N LEU A 96 -8.57 14.62 -11.49
CA LEU A 96 -8.13 13.33 -10.95
C LEU A 96 -7.24 13.42 -9.70
N LYS A 97 -6.48 14.51 -9.56
CA LYS A 97 -5.56 14.71 -8.43
C LYS A 97 -6.17 15.49 -7.27
N ARG A 98 -7.36 16.07 -7.45
CA ARG A 98 -8.06 16.88 -6.45
C ARG A 98 -9.32 16.22 -5.88
N MET A 99 -9.65 15.00 -6.29
CA MET A 99 -10.79 14.27 -5.74
C MET A 99 -10.66 14.05 -4.23
N ASP A 100 -11.70 14.48 -3.52
CA ASP A 100 -11.99 14.22 -2.13
C ASP A 100 -12.52 12.78 -1.93
N ASN A 101 -12.60 12.39 -0.65
CA ASN A 101 -12.66 11.01 -0.15
C ASN A 101 -13.82 10.11 -0.66
N SER A 102 -14.67 10.58 -1.57
CA SER A 102 -15.79 9.87 -2.17
C SER A 102 -15.36 9.09 -3.42
N GLY A 103 -14.66 7.97 -3.24
CA GLY A 103 -14.69 6.86 -4.20
C GLY A 103 -13.84 6.94 -5.47
N GLY A 104 -13.14 8.05 -5.75
CA GLY A 104 -12.37 8.19 -6.99
C GLY A 104 -13.23 8.14 -8.26
N VAL A 105 -12.63 8.32 -9.44
CA VAL A 105 -13.36 8.27 -10.73
C VAL A 105 -13.91 6.87 -11.02
N LEU A 106 -13.25 5.84 -10.48
CA LEU A 106 -13.64 4.44 -10.53
C LEU A 106 -13.39 3.80 -9.15
N SER A 107 -14.36 2.99 -8.72
CA SER A 107 -14.21 2.12 -7.55
C SER A 107 -13.14 1.04 -7.77
N ASP A 108 -12.63 0.45 -6.69
CA ASP A 108 -11.60 -0.60 -6.75
C ASP A 108 -12.07 -1.83 -7.56
N SER A 109 -13.37 -2.17 -7.44
CA SER A 109 -13.99 -3.28 -8.17
C SER A 109 -14.11 -2.96 -9.66
N GLU A 110 -14.48 -1.74 -10.04
CA GLU A 110 -14.54 -1.31 -11.44
C GLU A 110 -13.15 -1.28 -12.08
N LEU A 111 -12.14 -0.79 -11.36
CA LEU A 111 -10.75 -0.79 -11.83
C LEU A 111 -10.25 -2.21 -12.09
N TRP A 112 -10.51 -3.14 -11.17
CA TRP A 112 -10.16 -4.54 -11.33
C TRP A 112 -10.87 -5.18 -12.53
N THR A 113 -12.17 -4.92 -12.67
CA THR A 113 -12.99 -5.46 -13.76
C THR A 113 -12.49 -4.97 -15.11
N LYS A 114 -12.27 -3.66 -15.24
CA LYS A 114 -11.77 -3.03 -16.47
C LYS A 114 -10.34 -3.49 -16.81
N ALA A 115 -9.47 -3.65 -15.82
CA ALA A 115 -8.13 -4.20 -16.04
C ALA A 115 -8.19 -5.61 -16.63
N ASN A 116 -9.02 -6.49 -16.07
CA ASN A 116 -9.19 -7.85 -16.58
C ASN A 116 -9.87 -7.89 -17.96
N GLU A 117 -10.80 -6.98 -18.24
CA GLU A 117 -11.42 -6.84 -19.57
C GLU A 117 -10.36 -6.49 -20.63
N ILE A 118 -9.52 -5.48 -20.36
CA ILE A 118 -8.41 -5.07 -21.24
C ILE A 118 -7.41 -6.22 -21.41
N LEU A 119 -7.07 -6.91 -20.33
CA LEU A 119 -6.11 -8.01 -20.37
C LEU A 119 -6.63 -9.20 -21.19
N LYS A 120 -7.91 -9.57 -21.01
CA LYS A 120 -8.57 -10.60 -21.82
C LYS A 120 -8.57 -10.21 -23.30
N ARG A 121 -8.90 -8.96 -23.62
CA ARG A 121 -8.91 -8.45 -25.01
C ARG A 121 -7.52 -8.44 -25.65
N THR A 122 -6.49 -8.03 -24.91
CA THR A 122 -5.14 -7.83 -25.45
C THR A 122 -4.31 -9.12 -25.52
N ARG A 123 -4.53 -10.08 -24.62
CA ARG A 123 -3.71 -11.30 -24.52
C ARG A 123 -4.47 -12.61 -24.69
N GLY A 124 -5.80 -12.59 -24.75
CA GLY A 124 -6.62 -13.79 -24.98
C GLY A 124 -6.52 -14.88 -23.90
N SER A 125 -5.93 -14.57 -22.74
CA SER A 125 -5.60 -15.54 -21.69
C SER A 125 -6.60 -15.50 -20.53
N GLN A 126 -6.71 -16.61 -19.78
CA GLN A 126 -7.44 -16.70 -18.49
C GLN A 126 -6.69 -16.02 -17.33
N GLU A 127 -5.54 -15.40 -17.61
CA GLU A 127 -4.81 -14.61 -16.61
C GLU A 127 -5.69 -13.46 -16.08
N SER A 128 -5.65 -13.23 -14.77
CA SER A 128 -6.31 -12.11 -14.12
C SER A 128 -5.34 -11.39 -13.21
N VAL A 129 -5.54 -10.09 -13.04
CA VAL A 129 -4.83 -9.32 -12.02
C VAL A 129 -5.41 -9.63 -10.64
N SER A 130 -4.59 -9.61 -9.60
CA SER A 130 -5.08 -9.79 -8.23
C SER A 130 -5.75 -8.51 -7.71
N VAL A 131 -6.56 -8.61 -6.66
CA VAL A 131 -7.13 -7.41 -6.00
C VAL A 131 -6.01 -6.49 -5.47
N ALA A 132 -4.92 -7.08 -4.96
CA ALA A 132 -3.75 -6.33 -4.51
C ALA A 132 -3.02 -5.57 -5.64
N TRP A 133 -3.20 -5.98 -6.90
CA TRP A 133 -2.67 -5.25 -8.05
C TRP A 133 -3.33 -3.87 -8.18
N VAL A 134 -4.62 -3.73 -7.90
CA VAL A 134 -5.33 -2.42 -7.97
C VAL A 134 -4.69 -1.41 -7.03
N HIS A 135 -4.37 -1.83 -5.80
CA HIS A 135 -3.70 -0.98 -4.83
C HIS A 135 -2.29 -0.55 -5.32
N ARG A 136 -1.53 -1.48 -5.92
CA ARG A 136 -0.21 -1.17 -6.52
C ARG A 136 -0.33 -0.27 -7.74
N PHE A 137 -1.35 -0.45 -8.57
CA PHE A 137 -1.68 0.42 -9.69
C PHE A 137 -1.95 1.83 -9.21
N LYS A 138 -2.91 2.02 -8.27
CA LYS A 138 -3.21 3.34 -7.69
C LYS A 138 -1.96 4.03 -7.15
N LYS A 139 -1.10 3.32 -6.41
CA LYS A 139 0.14 3.87 -5.87
C LYS A 139 1.16 4.30 -6.93
N ARG A 140 1.26 3.56 -8.04
CA ARG A 140 2.17 3.86 -9.16
C ARG A 140 1.69 5.00 -10.03
N HIS A 141 0.38 5.18 -10.14
CA HIS A 141 -0.23 6.25 -10.92
C HIS A 141 -0.59 7.49 -10.09
N GLY A 142 -0.26 7.52 -8.78
CA GLY A 142 -0.50 8.68 -7.93
C GLY A 142 -1.97 8.83 -7.48
N LEU A 143 -2.79 7.80 -7.72
CA LEU A 143 -4.23 7.77 -7.44
C LEU A 143 -4.55 7.17 -6.07
N HIS A 144 -3.53 6.89 -5.25
CA HIS A 144 -3.73 6.33 -3.93
C HIS A 144 -4.24 7.41 -2.97
N ARG A 145 -5.21 7.08 -2.09
CA ARG A 145 -5.85 8.03 -1.16
C ARG A 145 -4.85 8.85 -0.35
N SER A 146 -3.78 8.22 0.15
CA SER A 146 -2.75 8.94 0.91
C SER A 146 -1.89 9.88 0.05
N GLN A 147 -1.69 9.58 -1.24
CA GLN A 147 -0.97 10.44 -2.18
C GLN A 147 -1.84 11.63 -2.57
N LEU A 148 -3.12 11.40 -2.89
CA LEU A 148 -4.09 12.45 -3.16
C LEU A 148 -4.24 13.41 -1.97
N LYS A 149 -4.29 12.88 -0.73
CA LYS A 149 -4.35 13.72 0.48
C LYS A 149 -3.11 14.60 0.64
N ARG A 150 -1.91 14.08 0.32
CA ARG A 150 -0.67 14.88 0.39
C ARG A 150 -0.62 15.93 -0.71
N ALA A 151 -0.94 15.55 -1.95
CA ALA A 151 -1.01 16.47 -3.08
C ALA A 151 -2.01 17.60 -2.82
N ALA A 152 -3.17 17.30 -2.21
CA ALA A 152 -4.15 18.31 -1.81
C ALA A 152 -3.64 19.23 -0.70
N ALA A 153 -2.94 18.69 0.32
CA ALA A 153 -2.35 19.48 1.39
C ALA A 153 -1.22 20.40 0.87
N GLU A 154 -0.36 19.90 -0.02
CA GLU A 154 0.67 20.69 -0.68
C GLU A 154 0.06 21.79 -1.55
N ALA A 155 -0.99 21.47 -2.32
CA ALA A 155 -1.69 22.47 -3.13
C ALA A 155 -2.35 23.57 -2.27
N ALA A 156 -2.93 23.22 -1.13
CA ALA A 156 -3.49 24.19 -0.18
C ALA A 156 -2.39 25.07 0.43
N THR A 157 -1.24 24.50 0.77
CA THR A 157 -0.09 25.25 1.33
C THR A 157 0.46 26.25 0.31
N VAL A 158 0.56 25.86 -0.97
CA VAL A 158 1.00 26.75 -2.05
C VAL A 158 0.00 27.88 -2.29
N GLN A 159 -1.30 27.62 -2.18
CA GLN A 159 -2.33 28.67 -2.27
C GLN A 159 -2.23 29.68 -1.12
N THR A 160 -2.03 29.23 0.12
CA THR A 160 -1.87 30.15 1.27
C THR A 160 -0.61 31.00 1.17
N VAL A 161 0.51 30.44 0.66
CA VAL A 161 1.75 31.20 0.47
C VAL A 161 1.60 32.21 -0.68
N ALA A 162 0.89 31.85 -1.75
CA ALA A 162 0.60 32.76 -2.85
C ALA A 162 -0.30 33.94 -2.42
N GLU A 163 -1.33 33.69 -1.61
CA GLU A 163 -2.19 34.75 -1.05
C GLU A 163 -1.42 35.67 -0.10
N GLN A 164 -0.56 35.13 0.76
CA GLN A 164 0.31 35.93 1.63
C GLN A 164 1.32 36.78 0.85
N THR A 165 1.83 36.28 -0.28
CA THR A 165 2.77 37.04 -1.13
C THR A 165 2.06 38.19 -1.87
N ILE A 166 0.75 38.08 -2.12
CA ILE A 166 -0.05 39.13 -2.78
C ILE A 166 -0.44 40.24 -1.78
N GLU A 167 -0.71 39.92 -0.52
CA GLU A 167 -0.97 40.94 0.52
C GLU A 167 0.28 41.73 0.93
N GLU A 168 1.46 41.10 0.92
CA GLU A 168 2.73 41.78 1.24
C GLU A 168 3.23 42.69 0.10
N GLN A 169 2.82 42.43 -1.15
CA GLN A 169 3.13 43.31 -2.29
C GLN A 169 2.16 44.50 -2.45
N ALA A 170 1.02 44.51 -1.75
CA ALA A 170 0.06 45.62 -1.77
C ALA A 170 0.34 46.71 -0.70
N THR A 171 1.29 46.50 0.22
CA THR A 171 1.53 47.41 1.37
C THR A 171 2.92 48.06 1.43
N VAL A 172 3.80 47.86 0.44
CA VAL A 172 5.11 48.52 0.41
C VAL A 172 5.09 49.69 -0.57
N GLY A 173 4.36 50.72 -0.17
CA GLY A 173 4.53 52.08 -0.64
C GLY A 173 4.99 52.93 0.52
N ASP A 174 6.30 53.20 0.53
CA ASP A 174 6.94 54.38 1.10
C ASP A 174 7.85 54.23 2.35
N ASN A 175 9.05 54.74 2.10
CA ASN A 175 10.08 55.28 2.97
C ASN A 175 11.06 54.43 3.80
N ARG A 176 12.33 54.72 3.49
CA ARG A 176 13.59 54.32 4.13
C ARG A 176 13.86 55.19 5.37
N ILE A 177 14.61 54.66 6.34
CA ILE A 177 15.90 55.19 6.88
C ILE A 177 16.17 54.71 8.32
N ALA A 178 17.39 54.19 8.53
CA ALA A 178 18.24 54.13 9.74
C ALA A 178 17.79 53.27 10.94
N THR A 179 18.66 52.74 11.81
CA THR A 179 20.08 52.31 11.88
C THR A 179 20.20 51.56 13.22
N ASP A 180 21.23 50.72 13.36
CA ASP A 180 21.81 50.21 14.63
C ASP A 180 20.97 49.21 15.44
N ALA A 181 21.50 48.30 16.23
CA ALA A 181 22.77 47.58 16.31
C ALA A 181 22.52 46.49 17.37
N GLU A 182 23.33 45.43 17.32
CA GLU A 182 23.69 44.56 18.45
C GLU A 182 22.78 43.36 18.83
N THR A 183 23.25 42.20 18.35
CA THR A 183 23.63 41.01 19.14
C THR A 183 22.58 40.33 20.03
N THR A 184 22.22 39.09 19.67
CA THR A 184 22.24 37.93 20.60
C THR A 184 22.11 36.60 19.84
N GLU A 185 23.00 35.65 20.16
CA GLU A 185 23.03 34.26 19.69
C GLU A 185 21.73 33.48 19.99
N PRO A 186 21.33 32.49 19.17
CA PRO A 186 20.27 31.56 19.56
C PRO A 186 20.82 30.31 20.27
N ALA A 187 20.30 30.13 21.48
CA ALA A 187 20.56 29.01 22.39
C ALA A 187 20.16 27.63 21.81
N ARG A 188 21.16 26.77 21.77
CA ARG A 188 21.20 25.32 22.09
C ARG A 188 19.85 24.67 22.46
N LYS A 189 19.28 23.87 21.54
CA LYS A 189 18.16 22.97 21.81
C LYS A 189 18.58 21.85 22.77
N ARG A 190 17.82 21.72 23.87
CA ARG A 190 17.96 20.71 24.92
C ARG A 190 17.81 19.30 24.35
N ALA A 191 18.82 18.48 24.61
CA ALA A 191 18.76 17.03 24.48
C ALA A 191 17.88 16.47 25.61
N ALA A 192 16.78 15.82 25.23
CA ALA A 192 16.03 14.95 26.13
C ALA A 192 16.68 13.57 26.11
N SER A 193 17.27 13.21 27.25
CA SER A 193 17.77 11.88 27.57
C SER A 193 16.62 10.87 27.48
N VAL A 194 16.74 9.88 26.60
CA VAL A 194 15.84 8.74 26.51
C VAL A 194 16.53 7.55 27.15
N THR A 195 16.21 7.27 28.40
CA THR A 195 16.30 5.93 28.97
C THR A 195 15.15 5.11 28.41
N ALA A 196 15.42 4.32 27.37
CA ALA A 196 14.46 3.40 26.78
C ALA A 196 14.64 1.99 27.34
N THR A 197 13.77 1.60 28.26
CA THR A 197 13.28 0.22 28.39
C THR A 197 11.87 0.17 27.81
N ALA A 198 11.79 -0.01 26.49
CA ALA A 198 10.57 -0.38 25.79
C ALA A 198 10.98 -1.13 24.50
N THR A 199 10.72 -2.44 24.47
CA THR A 199 11.00 -3.33 23.35
C THR A 199 10.11 -3.00 22.15
N SER A 200 10.61 -2.13 21.26
CA SER A 200 9.97 -1.84 19.96
C SER A 200 10.22 -2.96 18.95
N ASN A 201 9.19 -3.40 18.23
CA ASN A 201 9.34 -4.30 17.08
C ASN A 201 10.19 -3.64 16.00
N ARG A 202 11.38 -4.20 15.72
CA ARG A 202 12.26 -3.73 14.65
C ARG A 202 11.63 -4.00 13.29
N SER A 203 11.97 -3.21 12.28
CA SER A 203 11.36 -3.32 10.94
C SER A 203 12.28 -3.94 9.88
N HIS A 204 13.56 -4.13 10.19
CA HIS A 204 14.59 -4.62 9.26
C HIS A 204 15.31 -5.85 9.81
N PHE A 205 15.78 -6.72 8.91
CA PHE A 205 16.60 -7.88 9.24
C PHE A 205 17.98 -7.45 9.73
N VAL A 206 18.41 -8.02 10.85
CA VAL A 206 19.80 -7.99 11.32
C VAL A 206 20.45 -9.36 11.14
N SER A 207 21.76 -9.48 11.45
CA SER A 207 22.49 -10.74 11.25
C SER A 207 21.93 -11.91 12.05
N SER A 208 21.48 -11.70 13.29
CA SER A 208 20.83 -12.76 14.06
C SER A 208 19.49 -13.21 13.46
N ASP A 209 18.70 -12.32 12.88
CA ASP A 209 17.48 -12.69 12.13
C ASP A 209 17.82 -13.48 10.87
N ASP A 210 18.87 -13.08 10.15
CA ASP A 210 19.32 -13.78 8.93
C ASP A 210 19.76 -15.21 9.28
N ILE A 211 20.48 -15.40 10.39
CA ILE A 211 20.91 -16.72 10.87
C ILE A 211 19.68 -17.60 11.18
N LEU A 212 18.67 -17.07 11.88
CA LEU A 212 17.44 -17.81 12.17
C LEU A 212 16.68 -18.17 10.88
N LEU A 213 16.52 -17.19 9.99
CA LEU A 213 15.88 -17.40 8.69
C LEU A 213 16.57 -18.52 7.91
N LEU A 214 17.89 -18.46 7.78
CA LEU A 214 18.66 -19.47 7.05
C LEU A 214 18.60 -20.85 7.70
N THR A 215 18.62 -20.90 9.04
CA THR A 215 18.48 -22.16 9.80
C THR A 215 17.16 -22.84 9.48
N TYR A 216 16.05 -22.10 9.53
CA TYR A 216 14.72 -22.64 9.21
C TYR A 216 14.53 -22.95 7.74
N VAL A 217 15.13 -22.16 6.84
CA VAL A 217 15.15 -22.46 5.40
C VAL A 217 15.86 -23.80 5.13
N LEU A 218 16.99 -24.07 5.79
CA LEU A 218 17.70 -25.36 5.65
C LEU A 218 16.92 -26.54 6.24
N ALA A 219 16.21 -26.30 7.35
CA ALA A 219 15.40 -27.34 7.98
C ALA A 219 14.17 -27.72 7.13
N ILE A 220 13.47 -26.71 6.59
CA ILE A 220 12.20 -26.90 5.89
C ILE A 220 12.42 -27.17 4.40
N LYS A 221 13.46 -26.58 3.80
CA LYS A 221 13.79 -26.67 2.37
C LYS A 221 12.58 -26.29 1.48
N PRO A 222 12.14 -25.01 1.48
CA PRO A 222 10.92 -24.58 0.81
C PRO A 222 10.82 -24.96 -0.69
N TRP A 223 11.97 -25.09 -1.37
CA TRP A 223 12.05 -25.50 -2.77
C TRP A 223 11.66 -26.97 -3.02
N THR A 224 11.57 -27.79 -1.99
CA THR A 224 11.17 -29.21 -2.11
C THR A 224 9.66 -29.42 -2.13
N PHE A 225 8.89 -28.39 -1.79
CA PHE A 225 7.42 -28.44 -1.74
C PHE A 225 6.82 -28.37 -3.16
N PRO A 226 5.70 -29.08 -3.42
CA PRO A 226 4.97 -28.96 -4.69
C PRO A 226 4.57 -27.51 -5.02
N TYR A 227 4.23 -26.74 -3.99
CA TYR A 227 4.05 -25.29 -4.06
C TYR A 227 5.06 -24.63 -3.14
N VAL A 228 6.09 -24.02 -3.73
CA VAL A 228 7.23 -23.42 -3.00
C VAL A 228 6.77 -22.46 -1.90
N MET A 229 5.67 -21.73 -2.11
CA MET A 229 5.14 -20.78 -1.12
C MET A 229 4.57 -21.43 0.14
N ASP A 230 4.11 -22.69 0.08
CA ASP A 230 3.63 -23.43 1.26
C ASP A 230 4.83 -23.72 2.19
N GLY A 231 5.98 -24.09 1.62
CA GLY A 231 7.23 -24.22 2.37
C GLY A 231 7.67 -22.90 3.01
N TRP A 232 7.52 -21.77 2.31
CA TRP A 232 7.82 -20.44 2.86
C TRP A 232 6.85 -20.00 3.97
N GLN A 233 5.59 -20.44 3.90
CA GLN A 233 4.63 -20.23 4.99
C GLN A 233 5.07 -20.98 6.25
N GLN A 234 5.50 -22.24 6.12
CA GLN A 234 6.05 -23.00 7.25
C GLN A 234 7.31 -22.36 7.85
N VAL A 235 8.21 -21.84 7.01
CA VAL A 235 9.40 -21.09 7.49
C VAL A 235 8.97 -19.89 8.33
N THR A 236 7.97 -19.16 7.86
CA THR A 236 7.47 -17.96 8.56
C THR A 236 6.75 -18.31 9.86
N GLU A 237 6.01 -19.42 9.90
CA GLU A 237 5.36 -19.92 11.10
C GLU A 237 6.37 -20.33 12.17
N LYS A 238 7.44 -21.05 11.79
CA LYS A 238 8.53 -21.38 12.71
C LYS A 238 9.27 -20.15 13.23
N LEU A 239 9.56 -19.19 12.35
CA LEU A 239 10.18 -17.93 12.75
C LEU A 239 9.30 -17.13 13.73
N ARG A 240 7.97 -17.16 13.58
CA ARG A 240 7.05 -16.49 14.52
C ARG A 240 7.04 -17.14 15.91
N GLY A 241 7.39 -18.42 15.99
CA GLY A 241 7.53 -19.13 17.26
C GLY A 241 8.82 -18.82 18.03
N GLU A 242 9.77 -18.11 17.43
CA GLU A 242 11.04 -17.74 18.08
C GLU A 242 10.93 -16.42 18.84
N GLU A 243 11.19 -16.43 20.15
CA GLU A 243 11.20 -15.22 20.99
C GLU A 243 12.24 -14.19 20.56
N SER A 244 13.31 -14.67 19.91
CA SER A 244 14.40 -13.86 19.40
C SER A 244 14.09 -13.19 18.05
N PHE A 245 13.08 -13.67 17.32
CA PHE A 245 12.69 -13.14 16.01
C PHE A 245 11.56 -12.10 16.15
N ARG A 246 11.95 -10.83 16.25
CA ARG A 246 11.03 -9.72 16.55
C ARG A 246 10.50 -9.00 15.29
N LEU A 247 10.36 -9.74 14.19
CA LEU A 247 9.97 -9.22 12.89
C LEU A 247 8.63 -9.81 12.44
N ASP A 248 7.64 -8.96 12.16
CA ASP A 248 6.41 -9.40 11.48
C ASP A 248 6.61 -9.31 9.96
N LYS A 249 7.02 -10.44 9.36
CA LYS A 249 7.32 -10.56 7.92
C LYS A 249 6.46 -11.63 7.29
N THR A 250 6.10 -11.39 6.03
CA THR A 250 5.38 -12.37 5.21
C THR A 250 6.34 -13.37 4.58
N ALA A 251 5.81 -14.53 4.19
CA ALA A 251 6.56 -15.56 3.46
C ALA A 251 7.35 -15.00 2.26
N GLY A 252 6.73 -14.13 1.46
CA GLY A 252 7.41 -13.47 0.33
C GLY A 252 8.52 -12.50 0.75
N ALA A 253 8.42 -11.86 1.92
CA ALA A 253 9.47 -10.99 2.43
C ALA A 253 10.69 -11.80 2.92
N CYS A 254 10.45 -12.95 3.56
CA CYS A 254 11.51 -13.90 3.94
C CYS A 254 12.21 -14.49 2.71
N GLN A 255 11.46 -14.85 1.67
CA GLN A 255 12.02 -15.30 0.39
C GLN A 255 12.86 -14.22 -0.30
N ALA A 256 12.35 -12.99 -0.38
CA ALA A 256 13.09 -11.87 -0.94
C ALA A 256 14.40 -11.60 -0.17
N ARG A 257 14.38 -11.78 1.16
CA ARG A 257 15.57 -11.65 1.99
C ARG A 257 16.60 -12.74 1.68
N LEU A 258 16.20 -14.00 1.56
CA LEU A 258 17.12 -15.08 1.15
C LEU A 258 17.73 -14.80 -0.21
N ASN A 259 16.92 -14.44 -1.20
CA ASN A 259 17.39 -14.15 -2.56
C ASN A 259 18.43 -13.03 -2.59
N LEU A 260 18.25 -12.00 -1.75
CA LEU A 260 19.23 -10.93 -1.60
C LEU A 260 20.57 -11.45 -1.03
N LEU A 261 20.52 -12.30 0.00
CA LEU A 261 21.73 -12.90 0.59
C LEU A 261 22.48 -13.79 -0.41
N LEU A 262 21.75 -14.63 -1.14
CA LEU A 262 22.32 -15.47 -2.21
C LEU A 262 22.92 -14.63 -3.33
N HIS A 263 22.26 -13.54 -3.73
CA HIS A 263 22.79 -12.62 -4.74
C HIS A 263 24.10 -11.98 -4.29
N HIS A 264 24.19 -11.53 -3.03
CA HIS A 264 25.43 -10.99 -2.50
C HIS A 264 26.56 -12.03 -2.43
N LEU A 265 26.25 -13.29 -2.08
CA LEU A 265 27.21 -14.39 -2.13
C LEU A 265 27.72 -14.60 -3.56
N LYS A 266 26.82 -14.75 -4.54
CA LYS A 266 27.17 -14.94 -5.96
C LYS A 266 27.98 -13.78 -6.53
N ALA A 267 27.72 -12.55 -6.09
CA ALA A 267 28.45 -11.36 -6.50
C ALA A 267 29.79 -11.15 -5.76
N GLY A 268 30.19 -12.07 -4.86
CA GLY A 268 31.40 -11.91 -4.04
C GLY A 268 31.36 -10.70 -3.09
N ASN A 269 30.18 -10.15 -2.83
CA ASN A 269 30.01 -8.91 -2.06
C ASN A 269 29.99 -9.19 -0.55
N MET A 270 31.13 -9.66 -0.03
CA MET A 270 31.32 -10.04 1.38
C MET A 270 31.16 -8.85 2.32
N THR A 271 31.46 -7.64 1.86
CA THR A 271 31.24 -6.41 2.63
C THR A 271 29.75 -6.17 2.91
N ALA A 272 28.85 -6.51 1.98
CA ALA A 272 27.40 -6.41 2.19
C ALA A 272 26.88 -7.45 3.18
N LEU A 273 27.46 -8.66 3.20
CA LEU A 273 27.15 -9.68 4.22
C LEU A 273 27.70 -9.27 5.60
N ARG A 274 28.87 -8.61 5.67
CA ARG A 274 29.51 -8.20 6.93
C ARG A 274 28.92 -6.94 7.55
N LYS A 275 28.11 -6.18 6.82
CA LYS A 275 27.63 -4.84 7.21
C LYS A 275 26.87 -4.78 8.55
N SER A 276 26.49 -5.92 9.13
CA SER A 276 25.88 -6.03 10.45
C SER A 276 26.36 -7.30 11.18
N GLY A 277 26.34 -7.28 12.51
CA GLY A 277 26.62 -8.43 13.36
C GLY A 277 28.08 -8.56 13.81
N THR A 278 28.35 -9.53 14.69
CA THR A 278 29.70 -9.86 15.15
C THR A 278 30.48 -10.66 14.08
N GLU A 279 31.77 -10.86 14.30
CA GLU A 279 32.60 -11.67 13.38
C GLU A 279 32.11 -13.13 13.34
N GLU A 280 31.73 -13.68 14.49
CA GLU A 280 31.19 -15.04 14.60
C GLU A 280 29.83 -15.16 13.90
N GLU A 281 28.97 -14.13 14.01
CA GLU A 281 27.70 -14.09 13.28
C GLU A 281 27.91 -13.98 11.77
N PHE A 282 28.95 -13.28 11.33
CA PHE A 282 29.30 -13.17 9.91
C PHE A 282 29.74 -14.53 9.35
N ASP A 283 30.65 -15.22 10.03
CA ASP A 283 31.14 -16.53 9.60
C ASP A 283 30.02 -17.56 9.57
N ARG A 284 29.21 -17.62 10.64
CA ARG A 284 28.06 -18.51 10.73
C ARG A 284 27.04 -18.23 9.63
N LYS A 285 26.71 -16.96 9.39
CA LYS A 285 25.78 -16.57 8.31
C LYS A 285 26.35 -16.93 6.95
N GLY A 286 27.63 -16.67 6.70
CA GLY A 286 28.31 -17.03 5.45
C GLY A 286 28.23 -18.52 5.15
N ALA A 287 28.55 -19.36 6.15
CA ALA A 287 28.44 -20.81 6.06
C ALA A 287 27.01 -21.27 5.74
N LEU A 288 26.00 -20.70 6.42
CA LEU A 288 24.60 -21.03 6.18
C LEU A 288 24.11 -20.62 4.78
N VAL A 289 24.50 -19.44 4.28
CA VAL A 289 24.12 -19.01 2.92
C VAL A 289 24.77 -19.91 1.87
N ALA A 290 26.04 -20.29 2.06
CA ALA A 290 26.73 -21.22 1.16
C ALA A 290 26.06 -22.60 1.14
N GLU A 291 25.67 -23.12 2.30
CA GLU A 291 24.98 -24.40 2.42
C GLU A 291 23.59 -24.37 1.77
N VAL A 292 22.82 -23.29 1.94
CA VAL A 292 21.53 -23.12 1.24
C VAL A 292 21.74 -23.10 -0.27
N ALA A 293 22.75 -22.37 -0.76
CA ALA A 293 23.05 -22.31 -2.19
C ALA A 293 23.38 -23.69 -2.76
N LYS A 294 24.22 -24.46 -2.06
CA LYS A 294 24.59 -25.83 -2.42
C LYS A 294 23.37 -26.74 -2.50
N GLN A 295 22.51 -26.77 -1.47
CA GLN A 295 21.34 -27.66 -1.46
C GLN A 295 20.29 -27.29 -2.51
N MET A 296 20.15 -26.01 -2.86
CA MET A 296 19.28 -25.58 -3.95
C MET A 296 19.81 -26.04 -5.31
N GLU A 297 21.12 -25.93 -5.55
CA GLU A 297 21.76 -26.39 -6.78
C GLU A 297 21.70 -27.92 -6.92
N GLU A 298 21.97 -28.67 -5.86
CA GLU A 298 21.81 -30.13 -5.83
C GLU A 298 20.38 -30.55 -6.18
N TYR A 299 19.38 -29.85 -5.64
CA TYR A 299 17.98 -30.12 -5.92
C TYR A 299 17.60 -29.81 -7.38
N GLU A 300 18.03 -28.67 -7.92
CA GLU A 300 17.83 -28.32 -9.33
C GLU A 300 18.49 -29.33 -10.28
N ASN A 301 19.69 -29.80 -9.94
CA ASN A 301 20.41 -30.81 -10.72
C ASN A 301 19.71 -32.18 -10.64
N ALA A 302 19.19 -32.57 -9.47
CA ALA A 302 18.43 -33.79 -9.29
C ALA A 302 17.07 -33.78 -10.03
N GLN A 303 16.44 -32.61 -10.17
CA GLN A 303 15.23 -32.46 -10.99
C GLN A 303 15.57 -32.56 -12.49
N LYS A 304 16.61 -31.87 -12.96
CA LYS A 304 17.07 -31.95 -14.36
C LYS A 304 17.46 -33.37 -14.79
N GLY A 305 18.01 -34.18 -13.88
CA GLY A 305 18.32 -35.59 -14.14
C GLY A 305 17.11 -36.53 -14.23
N LYS A 306 15.96 -36.15 -13.66
CA LYS A 306 14.70 -36.94 -13.75
C LYS A 306 13.90 -36.63 -15.01
N ASP A 307 14.04 -35.42 -15.54
CA ASP A 307 13.35 -34.98 -16.75
C ASP A 307 14.08 -35.39 -18.05
N ASN A 308 15.25 -36.04 -17.94
CA ASN A 308 16.07 -36.45 -19.08
C ASN A 308 16.64 -37.88 -18.88
N PRO A 309 15.85 -38.96 -19.09
CA PRO A 309 16.37 -40.31 -19.06
C PRO A 309 16.98 -40.63 -20.43
N SER A 310 18.12 -40.03 -20.76
CA SER A 310 18.92 -40.55 -21.86
C SER A 310 20.39 -40.21 -21.70
N VAL A 311 21.19 -41.27 -21.83
CA VAL A 311 22.65 -41.30 -21.95
C VAL A 311 23.40 -41.03 -20.64
N VAL A 312 23.73 -42.08 -19.87
CA VAL A 312 25.04 -42.75 -19.89
C VAL A 312 24.97 -44.05 -19.06
N ALA A 313 25.07 -45.19 -19.73
CA ALA A 313 25.66 -46.42 -19.17
C ALA A 313 26.03 -47.31 -20.36
N VAL A 314 27.18 -47.05 -20.97
CA VAL A 314 27.80 -47.98 -21.92
C VAL A 314 28.71 -48.86 -21.09
N ASP A 315 28.28 -50.10 -20.82
CA ASP A 315 29.22 -51.21 -20.83
C ASP A 315 28.51 -52.55 -21.13
N SER A 316 29.00 -53.19 -22.20
CA SER A 316 29.11 -54.64 -22.40
C SER A 316 27.88 -55.54 -22.70
N VAL A 317 27.88 -56.01 -23.97
CA VAL A 317 27.60 -57.39 -24.50
C VAL A 317 26.15 -57.78 -24.92
N SER A 318 25.95 -57.70 -26.25
CA SER A 318 25.51 -58.72 -27.23
C SER A 318 24.23 -59.59 -27.08
N TYR A 319 23.54 -59.69 -28.24
CA TYR A 319 22.53 -60.67 -28.71
C TYR A 319 21.10 -60.60 -28.14
N ALA A 320 20.16 -60.11 -28.94
CA ALA A 320 19.16 -60.94 -29.63
C ALA A 320 18.01 -60.06 -30.19
N ARG A 321 17.66 -60.36 -31.43
CA ARG A 321 16.52 -59.81 -32.17
C ARG A 321 15.25 -60.47 -31.64
N GLN A 322 14.25 -59.70 -31.23
CA GLN A 322 12.85 -60.13 -31.27
C GLN A 322 11.91 -58.93 -31.30
N ASP A 323 11.09 -58.90 -32.34
CA ASP A 323 9.94 -58.03 -32.50
C ASP A 323 8.92 -58.26 -31.38
N THR A 324 8.44 -57.18 -30.77
CA THR A 324 7.06 -57.11 -30.27
C THR A 324 6.52 -55.70 -30.45
N ALA A 325 5.56 -55.59 -31.37
CA ALA A 325 4.59 -54.50 -31.39
C ALA A 325 3.65 -54.62 -30.17
N ALA A 326 3.05 -53.49 -29.79
CA ALA A 326 2.00 -53.28 -28.80
C ALA A 326 2.44 -53.10 -27.33
N THR A 327 2.49 -51.84 -26.88
CA THR A 327 1.55 -51.27 -25.87
C THR A 327 1.98 -49.84 -25.51
N ASN A 328 1.51 -48.86 -26.28
CA ASN A 328 1.54 -47.45 -25.89
C ASN A 328 0.09 -46.97 -25.69
N THR A 329 -0.51 -47.40 -24.59
CA THR A 329 -1.88 -46.98 -24.22
C THR A 329 -2.08 -46.95 -22.69
N ALA A 330 -1.29 -46.18 -21.93
CA ALA A 330 -1.54 -46.03 -20.48
C ALA A 330 -0.90 -44.78 -19.82
N LEU A 331 -0.77 -43.64 -20.51
CA LEU A 331 -0.25 -42.39 -19.90
C LEU A 331 -1.19 -41.16 -19.83
N PRO A 332 -2.43 -41.13 -20.38
CA PRO A 332 -3.32 -39.98 -20.18
C PRO A 332 -4.08 -39.96 -18.83
N ASP A 333 -4.15 -41.07 -18.10
CA ASP A 333 -5.05 -41.23 -16.94
C ASP A 333 -4.58 -40.48 -15.69
N LEU A 334 -3.27 -40.53 -15.36
CA LEU A 334 -2.72 -39.85 -14.18
C LEU A 334 -2.76 -38.31 -14.28
N ALA A 335 -2.62 -37.76 -15.48
CA ALA A 335 -2.71 -36.32 -15.71
C ALA A 335 -4.16 -35.84 -15.55
N GLN A 336 -5.11 -36.59 -16.11
CA GLN A 336 -6.53 -36.31 -15.99
C GLN A 336 -7.04 -36.47 -14.54
N GLU A 337 -6.50 -37.43 -13.79
CA GLU A 337 -6.83 -37.62 -12.39
C GLU A 337 -6.29 -36.49 -11.50
N ARG A 338 -5.06 -36.03 -11.76
CA ARG A 338 -4.49 -34.84 -11.11
C ARG A 338 -5.29 -33.57 -11.41
N GLU A 339 -5.77 -33.43 -12.64
CA GLU A 339 -6.63 -32.31 -13.05
C GLU A 339 -7.99 -32.36 -12.32
N ARG A 340 -8.63 -33.53 -12.24
CA ARG A 340 -9.87 -33.71 -11.46
C ARG A 340 -9.67 -33.43 -9.98
N MET A 341 -8.54 -33.82 -9.39
CA MET A 341 -8.21 -33.49 -8.00
C MET A 341 -7.99 -31.99 -7.80
N ALA A 342 -7.34 -31.31 -8.75
CA ALA A 342 -7.16 -29.86 -8.73
C ALA A 342 -8.51 -29.12 -8.86
N GLN A 343 -9.40 -29.59 -9.74
CA GLN A 343 -10.75 -29.07 -9.90
C GLN A 343 -11.59 -29.23 -8.64
N ARG A 344 -11.59 -30.41 -7.99
CA ARG A 344 -12.28 -30.62 -6.71
C ARG A 344 -11.74 -29.72 -5.59
N ARG A 345 -10.43 -29.47 -5.57
CA ARG A 345 -9.81 -28.55 -4.60
C ARG A 345 -10.24 -27.10 -4.83
N LEU A 346 -10.36 -26.67 -6.09
CA LEU A 346 -10.89 -25.37 -6.46
C LEU A 346 -12.37 -25.23 -6.07
N GLU A 347 -13.21 -26.22 -6.38
CA GLU A 347 -14.63 -26.21 -6.01
C GLU A 347 -14.84 -26.17 -4.49
N LEU A 348 -14.00 -26.88 -3.72
CA LEU A 348 -14.05 -26.84 -2.26
C LEU A 348 -13.63 -25.48 -1.70
N MET A 349 -12.62 -24.86 -2.31
CA MET A 349 -12.18 -23.50 -1.96
C MET A 349 -13.25 -22.46 -2.32
N GLU A 350 -13.89 -22.59 -3.48
CA GLU A 350 -15.01 -21.74 -3.93
C GLU A 350 -16.19 -21.84 -2.96
N ARG A 351 -16.63 -23.06 -2.62
CA ARG A 351 -17.69 -23.26 -1.61
C ARG A 351 -17.32 -22.71 -0.24
N LYS A 352 -16.05 -22.81 0.17
CA LYS A 352 -15.59 -22.24 1.45
C LYS A 352 -15.66 -20.71 1.41
N MET A 353 -15.17 -20.11 0.31
CA MET A 353 -15.22 -18.67 0.09
C MET A 353 -16.66 -18.15 0.03
N GLU A 354 -17.56 -18.88 -0.65
CA GLU A 354 -18.97 -18.54 -0.75
C GLU A 354 -19.66 -18.57 0.62
N ARG A 355 -19.37 -19.59 1.44
CA ARG A 355 -19.88 -19.67 2.83
C ARG A 355 -19.37 -18.53 3.69
N GLU A 356 -18.10 -18.18 3.58
CA GLU A 356 -17.50 -17.08 4.34
C GLU A 356 -18.10 -15.73 3.92
N LEU A 357 -18.27 -15.50 2.61
CA LEU A 357 -18.91 -14.31 2.08
C LEU A 357 -20.38 -14.22 2.51
N ALA A 358 -21.12 -15.34 2.47
CA ALA A 358 -22.50 -15.39 2.94
C ALA A 358 -22.61 -15.12 4.45
N ALA A 359 -21.68 -15.65 5.26
CA ALA A 359 -21.62 -15.36 6.69
C ALA A 359 -21.31 -13.88 6.97
N GLN A 360 -20.36 -13.29 6.24
CA GLN A 360 -20.02 -11.88 6.35
C GLN A 360 -21.20 -10.99 5.93
N LYS A 361 -21.90 -11.36 4.86
CA LYS A 361 -23.10 -10.65 4.40
C LYS A 361 -24.20 -10.70 5.45
N ARG A 362 -24.52 -11.88 6.00
CA ARG A 362 -25.51 -12.02 7.11
C ARG A 362 -25.12 -11.17 8.31
N HIS A 363 -23.86 -11.21 8.73
CA HIS A 363 -23.39 -10.41 9.85
C HIS A 363 -23.54 -8.90 9.57
N SER A 364 -23.27 -8.44 8.34
CA SER A 364 -23.51 -7.05 7.96
C SER A 364 -24.99 -6.68 7.92
N GLU A 365 -25.85 -7.57 7.43
CA GLU A 365 -27.30 -7.38 7.38
C GLU A 365 -27.90 -7.33 8.80
N GLU A 366 -27.41 -8.17 9.72
CA GLU A 366 -27.81 -8.14 11.13
C GLU A 366 -27.40 -6.83 11.82
N GLN A 367 -26.23 -6.29 11.50
CA GLN A 367 -25.81 -4.97 12.02
C GLN A 367 -26.71 -3.85 11.49
N VAL A 368 -27.04 -3.86 10.20
CA VAL A 368 -27.96 -2.89 9.59
C VAL A 368 -29.35 -3.00 10.21
N ALA A 369 -29.91 -4.21 10.33
CA ALA A 369 -31.22 -4.42 10.95
C ALA A 369 -31.26 -3.96 12.41
N ARG A 370 -30.16 -4.15 13.17
CA ARG A 370 -30.05 -3.62 14.54
C ARG A 370 -30.04 -2.09 14.56
N LEU A 371 -29.31 -1.46 13.65
CA LEU A 371 -29.26 0.00 13.54
C LEU A 371 -30.62 0.57 13.10
N GLU A 372 -31.29 -0.05 12.14
CA GLU A 372 -32.64 0.32 11.72
C GLU A 372 -33.62 0.22 12.88
N LYS A 373 -33.58 -0.86 13.66
CA LYS A 373 -34.45 -1.00 14.84
C LYS A 373 -34.21 0.11 15.87
N LEU A 374 -32.95 0.42 16.18
CA LEU A 374 -32.60 1.51 17.09
C LEU A 374 -33.07 2.88 16.57
N HIS A 375 -32.97 3.10 15.25
CA HIS A 375 -33.45 4.34 14.63
C HIS A 375 -34.97 4.48 14.75
N HIS A 376 -35.73 3.42 14.48
CA HIS A 376 -37.19 3.42 14.63
C HIS A 376 -37.61 3.63 16.09
N GLU A 377 -36.94 2.98 17.04
CA GLU A 377 -37.20 3.17 18.48
C GLU A 377 -36.93 4.62 18.90
N GLN A 378 -35.82 5.22 18.46
CA GLN A 378 -35.50 6.62 18.74
C GLN A 378 -36.56 7.57 18.15
N GLN A 379 -36.97 7.34 16.90
CA GLN A 379 -38.00 8.15 16.25
C GLN A 379 -39.34 8.06 16.98
N LYS A 380 -39.71 6.86 17.45
CA LYS A 380 -40.93 6.65 18.23
C LYS A 380 -40.89 7.40 19.55
N ILE A 381 -39.77 7.33 20.29
CA ILE A 381 -39.58 8.08 21.54
C ILE A 381 -39.70 9.58 21.30
N GLN A 382 -39.11 10.10 20.21
CA GLN A 382 -39.25 11.52 19.86
C GLN A 382 -40.71 11.91 19.56
N GLN A 383 -41.45 11.07 18.84
CA GLN A 383 -42.87 11.30 18.56
C GLN A 383 -43.71 11.28 19.85
N GLU A 384 -43.45 10.33 20.74
CA GLU A 384 -44.14 10.24 22.04
C GLU A 384 -43.85 11.46 22.92
N GLN A 385 -42.59 11.91 22.99
CA GLN A 385 -42.22 13.13 23.71
C GLN A 385 -42.91 14.39 23.12
N HIS A 386 -42.93 14.52 21.80
CA HIS A 386 -43.60 15.63 21.14
C HIS A 386 -45.12 15.62 21.39
N ALA A 387 -45.75 14.44 21.34
CA ALA A 387 -47.18 14.28 21.64
C ALA A 387 -47.50 14.65 23.10
N GLN A 388 -46.67 14.24 24.06
CA GLN A 388 -46.82 14.62 25.47
C GLN A 388 -46.69 16.13 25.67
N LEU A 389 -45.73 16.79 25.00
CA LEU A 389 -45.57 18.23 25.05
C LEU A 389 -46.83 18.95 24.54
N LEU A 390 -47.37 18.52 23.39
CA LEU A 390 -48.60 19.08 22.84
C LEU A 390 -49.79 18.90 23.77
N ALA A 391 -49.95 17.72 24.38
CA ALA A 391 -51.02 17.47 25.35
C ALA A 391 -50.90 18.39 26.58
N THR A 392 -49.68 18.60 27.08
CA THR A 392 -49.41 19.50 28.21
C THR A 392 -49.75 20.95 27.85
N ILE A 393 -49.38 21.40 26.66
CA ILE A 393 -49.72 22.74 26.16
C ILE A 393 -51.24 22.91 26.06
N GLN A 394 -51.96 21.93 25.51
CA GLN A 394 -53.42 21.97 25.43
C GLN A 394 -54.08 22.02 26.81
N GLN A 395 -53.58 21.24 27.77
CA GLN A 395 -54.07 21.28 29.15
C GLN A 395 -53.86 22.67 29.78
N GLN A 396 -52.69 23.28 29.59
CA GLN A 396 -52.41 24.63 30.07
C GLN A 396 -53.33 25.68 29.42
N GLN A 397 -53.61 25.56 28.12
CA GLN A 397 -54.55 26.43 27.42
C GLN A 397 -55.98 26.28 27.96
N ALA A 398 -56.44 25.06 28.22
CA ALA A 398 -57.76 24.80 28.80
C ALA A 398 -57.89 25.41 30.20
N MET A 399 -56.89 25.21 31.07
CA MET A 399 -56.86 25.81 32.41
C MET A 399 -56.85 27.35 32.34
N MET A 400 -56.07 27.96 31.44
CA MET A 400 -56.12 29.41 31.22
C MET A 400 -57.50 29.88 30.77
N PHE A 401 -58.16 29.13 29.88
CA PHE A 401 -59.48 29.50 29.38
C PHE A 401 -60.54 29.44 30.47
N ASP A 402 -60.51 28.43 31.34
CA ASP A 402 -61.39 28.33 32.50
C ASP A 402 -61.12 29.44 33.52
N LEU A 403 -59.85 29.81 33.72
CA LEU A 403 -59.49 30.96 34.57
C LEU A 403 -60.06 32.26 34.00
N ILE A 404 -59.92 32.51 32.70
CA ILE A 404 -60.49 33.68 32.01
C ILE A 404 -62.01 33.71 32.15
N LYS A 405 -62.70 32.57 31.99
CA LYS A 405 -64.16 32.49 32.20
C LYS A 405 -64.56 32.82 33.64
N SER A 406 -63.82 32.35 34.63
CA SER A 406 -64.11 32.65 36.04
C SER A 406 -63.90 34.11 36.42
N LEU A 407 -63.05 34.82 35.67
CA LEU A 407 -62.76 36.25 35.84
C LEU A 407 -63.63 37.16 34.95
N ALA A 408 -64.39 36.60 34.01
CA ALA A 408 -65.29 37.35 33.14
C ALA A 408 -66.55 37.78 33.92
N PRO A 409 -66.92 39.07 33.90
CA PRO A 409 -68.09 39.55 34.63
C PRO A 409 -69.38 38.96 34.02
N THR A 410 -70.19 38.32 34.86
CA THR A 410 -71.53 37.85 34.48
C THR A 410 -72.38 39.03 34.02
N PRO A 411 -73.01 39.00 32.83
CA PRO A 411 -73.97 40.03 32.46
C PRO A 411 -75.17 39.95 33.41
N ASN A 412 -75.41 41.06 34.12
CA ASN A 412 -76.51 41.28 35.05
C ASN A 412 -77.84 40.76 34.49
N GLN A 413 -78.33 39.65 35.03
CA GLN A 413 -79.77 39.39 35.08
C GLN A 413 -80.32 40.10 36.32
N THR A 414 -80.65 41.39 36.19
CA THR A 414 -81.45 42.09 37.20
C THR A 414 -82.25 43.23 36.57
N GLN A 415 -83.36 42.85 35.94
CA GLN A 415 -84.53 43.68 35.59
C GLN A 415 -85.63 42.64 35.25
N GLU A 416 -86.81 42.54 35.85
CA GLU A 416 -87.57 43.39 36.77
C GLU A 416 -88.46 42.47 37.63
N GLN A 417 -88.42 42.65 38.95
CA GLN A 417 -89.60 42.48 39.80
C GLN A 417 -89.53 43.54 40.89
N ALA A 418 -90.09 44.72 40.60
CA ALA A 418 -90.63 45.65 41.59
C ALA A 418 -91.62 46.62 40.92
N GLN A 419 -92.90 46.40 41.21
CA GLN A 419 -94.01 47.37 41.29
C GLN A 419 -94.60 47.97 39.99
N ALA A 420 -95.71 47.39 39.52
CA ALA A 420 -97.06 48.01 39.41
C ALA A 420 -98.01 47.11 38.62
#